data_AF-A0A376L988-F1
#
_entry.id   AF-A0A376L988-F1
#
_cell.length_a   1.000
_cell.length_b   1.000
_cell.length_c   1.000
_cell.angle_alpha   90.00
_cell.angle_beta   90.00
_cell.angle_gamma   90.00
#
_symmetry.space_group_name_H-M   'P 1'
#
loop_
_entity.id
_entity.type
_entity.pdbx_description
1 polymer ?
#
loop_
_entity_poly.entity_id
_entity_poly.type
_entity_poly.pdbx_seq_one_letter_code
_entity_poly.pdbx_strand_id
1 'polypeptide(L)'
;MNGELIWVLSLLAVAIVLFATGRVRMDAVALFVIVAFALSGTLTVPEVFSGFSDPNVVLIAALFIIGDGLVRTGVATVMGTWLVKVAGNSEIKMLVLLMLTVAGLGAFMSSTGVVAIFIPVVLSVAMRMQTSPSRLMMPLSFAGLISGMMTLVATPPNLVVNSELLREGYHGFSFFSVTPIGLVVLVLGILYMLVMRFMLKGDTQTPQREGWTRRTFRDLIREYRLTGRARRLAIRPGSPMIGQRLDDLKLRERYGANVIGVERWRRFRRVIVNVNGVSEFRARDVLLIDMSAADVDLRQFCSEQLLEPMVLRGEYFSDQALDVGMAEISLIPESELIGKSVREIGFRTRYGLNVVGLKRNGEAMEGSLADEPLLLGDIILVVGNWKLIGMLAKQGRDFVALNLPEEVSEASPAHSQAPHAIFCLVLMVALMLTDEIPNPVAAIIACLLMGNSAVSMLKAPINPFTGRALF
;
A
#
# COMPACT_ATOMS: atom_id res chain seq x y z
N MET A 1 22.14 -25.85 -47.54
CA MET A 1 21.78 -25.41 -46.18
C MET A 1 22.97 -25.73 -45.29
N ASN A 2 23.69 -24.72 -44.78
CA ASN A 2 24.87 -24.93 -43.94
C ASN A 2 24.48 -25.68 -42.66
N GLY A 3 25.32 -26.60 -42.17
CA GLY A 3 25.04 -27.36 -40.94
C GLY A 3 24.78 -26.47 -39.72
N GLU A 4 25.50 -25.35 -39.64
CA GLU A 4 25.29 -24.30 -38.63
C GLU A 4 23.91 -23.65 -38.73
N LEU A 5 23.41 -23.38 -39.94
CA LEU A 5 22.10 -22.79 -40.13
C LEU A 5 20.98 -23.74 -39.68
N ILE A 6 21.11 -25.03 -39.98
CA ILE A 6 20.16 -26.07 -39.53
C ILE A 6 20.14 -26.13 -37.99
N TRP A 7 21.32 -26.03 -37.36
CA TRP A 7 21.45 -26.03 -35.91
C TRP A 7 20.82 -24.79 -35.26
N VAL A 8 21.09 -23.59 -35.79
CA VAL A 8 20.48 -22.34 -35.31
C VAL A 8 18.96 -22.39 -35.44
N LEU A 9 18.44 -22.84 -36.59
CA LEU A 9 17.00 -22.93 -36.85
C LEU A 9 16.32 -23.97 -35.96
N SER A 10 16.97 -25.10 -35.68
CA SER A 10 16.41 -26.12 -34.80
C SER A 10 16.35 -25.62 -33.35
N LEU A 11 17.41 -24.96 -32.86
CA LEU A 11 17.41 -24.32 -31.54
C LEU A 11 16.33 -23.24 -31.42
N LEU A 12 16.16 -22.41 -32.46
CA LEU A 12 15.11 -21.39 -32.49
C LEU A 12 13.71 -22.02 -32.43
N ALA A 13 13.46 -23.06 -33.22
CA ALA A 13 12.18 -23.78 -33.20
C ALA A 13 11.89 -24.39 -31.82
N VAL A 14 12.89 -25.01 -31.20
CA VAL A 14 12.79 -25.56 -29.84
C VAL A 14 12.50 -24.45 -28.82
N ALA A 15 13.19 -23.31 -28.90
CA ALA A 15 12.96 -22.18 -28.02
C ALA A 15 11.54 -21.61 -28.15
N ILE A 16 11.04 -21.45 -29.39
CA ILE A 16 9.66 -20.99 -29.65
C ILE A 16 8.63 -21.95 -29.03
N VAL A 17 8.82 -23.27 -29.21
CA VAL A 17 7.94 -24.29 -28.61
C VAL A 17 7.99 -24.24 -27.08
N LEU A 18 9.18 -24.08 -26.49
CA LEU A 18 9.34 -23.96 -25.04
C LEU A 18 8.69 -22.69 -24.49
N PHE A 19 8.82 -21.55 -25.18
CA PHE A 19 8.13 -20.31 -24.81
C PHE A 19 6.61 -20.44 -24.92
N ALA A 20 6.11 -21.03 -26.00
CA ALA A 20 4.67 -21.20 -26.22
C ALA A 20 4.03 -22.19 -25.23
N THR A 21 4.74 -23.24 -24.83
CA THR A 21 4.23 -24.25 -23.88
C THR A 21 4.25 -23.79 -22.43
N GLY A 22 5.07 -22.78 -22.08
CA GLY A 22 5.11 -22.19 -20.74
C GLY A 22 5.51 -23.14 -19.61
N ARG A 23 5.96 -24.37 -19.91
CA ARG A 23 6.34 -25.37 -18.90
C ARG A 23 7.66 -25.08 -18.21
N VAL A 24 8.58 -24.45 -18.94
CA VAL A 24 9.88 -24.02 -18.44
C VAL A 24 9.87 -22.50 -18.36
N ARG A 25 10.44 -21.93 -17.30
CA ARG A 25 10.52 -20.48 -17.16
C ARG A 25 11.30 -19.86 -18.32
N MET A 26 10.83 -18.72 -18.82
CA MET A 26 11.39 -18.06 -20.01
C MET A 26 12.88 -17.71 -19.85
N ASP A 27 13.30 -17.32 -18.64
CA ASP A 27 14.70 -17.04 -18.30
C ASP A 27 15.59 -18.28 -18.40
N ALA A 28 15.10 -19.43 -17.93
CA ALA A 28 15.81 -20.70 -18.07
C ALA A 28 15.93 -21.14 -19.53
N VAL A 29 14.86 -20.99 -20.33
CA VAL A 29 14.91 -21.28 -21.77
C VAL A 29 15.96 -20.42 -22.47
N ALA A 30 16.01 -19.12 -22.19
CA ALA A 30 17.02 -18.21 -22.75
C ALA A 30 18.45 -18.64 -22.38
N LEU A 31 18.70 -19.00 -21.11
CA LEU A 31 20.01 -19.49 -20.67
C LEU A 31 20.41 -20.81 -21.34
N PHE A 32 19.47 -21.74 -21.54
CA PHE A 32 19.76 -22.98 -22.27
C PHE A 32 20.18 -22.72 -23.72
N VAL A 33 19.54 -21.76 -24.40
CA VAL A 33 19.90 -21.38 -25.77
C VAL A 33 21.31 -20.78 -25.81
N ILE A 34 21.65 -19.89 -24.88
CA ILE A 34 22.99 -19.30 -24.73
C ILE A 34 24.05 -20.39 -24.54
N VAL A 35 23.80 -21.34 -23.62
CA VAL A 35 24.71 -22.46 -23.36
C VAL A 35 24.84 -23.38 -24.57
N ALA A 36 23.74 -23.67 -25.27
CA ALA A 36 23.77 -24.50 -26.47
C ALA A 36 24.61 -23.86 -27.59
N PHE A 37 24.52 -22.55 -27.79
CA PHE A 37 25.37 -21.84 -28.76
C PHE A 37 26.85 -21.80 -28.37
N ALA A 38 27.15 -21.64 -27.08
CA ALA A 38 28.52 -21.69 -26.59
C ALA A 38 29.15 -23.08 -26.74
N LEU A 39 28.43 -24.14 -26.37
CA LEU A 39 28.91 -25.53 -26.43
C LEU A 39 29.03 -26.06 -27.86
N SER A 40 28.16 -25.61 -28.77
CA SER A 40 28.24 -25.98 -30.19
C SER A 40 29.36 -25.25 -30.95
N GLY A 41 30.04 -24.28 -30.32
CA GLY A 41 31.08 -23.49 -30.95
C GLY A 41 30.56 -22.55 -32.05
N THR A 42 29.24 -22.36 -32.14
CA THR A 42 28.61 -21.46 -33.13
C THR A 42 28.85 -19.99 -32.77
N LEU A 43 28.95 -19.67 -31.47
CA LEU A 43 29.29 -18.34 -30.97
C LEU A 43 30.53 -18.41 -30.08
N THR A 44 31.37 -17.39 -30.18
CA THR A 44 32.52 -17.18 -29.30
C THR A 44 32.07 -16.70 -27.91
N VAL A 45 32.92 -16.88 -26.89
CA VAL A 45 32.61 -16.43 -25.51
C VAL A 45 32.22 -14.94 -25.46
N PRO A 46 32.93 -13.99 -26.10
CA PRO A 46 32.52 -12.58 -26.10
C PRO A 46 31.15 -12.34 -26.76
N GLU A 47 30.84 -13.05 -27.86
CA GLU A 47 29.55 -12.91 -28.55
C GLU A 47 28.39 -13.40 -27.70
N VAL A 48 28.56 -14.52 -27.00
CA VAL A 48 27.57 -15.08 -26.07
C VAL A 48 27.23 -14.09 -24.95
N PHE A 49 28.22 -13.36 -24.42
CA PHE A 49 28.01 -12.37 -23.36
C PHE A 49 27.66 -10.96 -23.84
N SER A 50 27.79 -10.67 -25.14
CA SER A 50 27.53 -9.34 -25.70
C SER A 50 26.12 -8.80 -25.43
N GLY A 51 25.12 -9.69 -25.42
CA GLY A 51 23.73 -9.34 -25.09
C GLY A 51 23.51 -8.84 -23.66
N PHE A 52 24.36 -9.23 -22.70
CA PHE A 52 24.29 -8.73 -21.32
C PHE A 52 24.83 -7.30 -21.18
N SER A 53 25.74 -6.90 -22.08
CA SER A 53 26.25 -5.53 -22.15
C SER A 53 25.36 -4.59 -22.96
N ASP A 54 24.21 -5.07 -23.44
CA ASP A 54 23.26 -4.23 -24.17
C ASP A 54 22.72 -3.11 -23.26
N PRO A 55 22.82 -1.83 -23.70
CA PRO A 55 22.39 -0.70 -22.87
C PRO A 55 20.90 -0.76 -22.47
N ASN A 56 20.04 -1.43 -23.24
CA ASN A 56 18.62 -1.60 -22.91
C ASN A 56 18.42 -2.54 -21.73
N VAL A 57 19.29 -3.55 -21.54
CA VAL A 57 19.22 -4.43 -20.35
C VAL A 57 19.43 -3.62 -19.08
N VAL A 58 20.42 -2.72 -19.10
CA VAL A 58 20.71 -1.81 -17.98
C VAL A 58 19.54 -0.84 -17.76
N LEU A 59 18.97 -0.30 -18.83
CA LEU A 59 17.81 0.59 -18.78
C LEU A 59 16.57 -0.08 -18.17
N ILE A 60 16.25 -1.31 -18.59
CA ILE A 60 15.14 -2.09 -18.04
C ILE A 60 15.36 -2.35 -16.54
N ALA A 61 16.58 -2.74 -16.13
CA ALA A 61 16.91 -2.93 -14.73
C ALA A 61 16.73 -1.64 -13.91
N ALA A 62 17.17 -0.50 -14.44
CA ALA A 62 16.98 0.81 -13.80
C ALA A 62 15.49 1.16 -13.67
N LEU A 63 14.67 0.94 -14.71
CA LEU A 63 13.24 1.19 -14.63
C LEU A 63 12.52 0.34 -13.57
N PHE A 64 12.96 -0.90 -13.35
CA PHE A 64 12.42 -1.71 -12.25
C PHE A 64 12.76 -1.12 -10.88
N ILE A 65 13.99 -0.62 -10.70
CA ILE A 65 14.40 0.09 -9.46
C ILE A 65 13.56 1.36 -9.27
N ILE A 66 13.37 2.14 -10.34
CA ILE A 66 12.54 3.36 -10.30
C ILE A 66 11.10 3.00 -9.91
N GLY A 67 10.56 1.97 -10.55
CA GLY A 67 9.21 1.50 -10.29
C GLY A 67 9.02 1.08 -8.84
N ASP A 68 9.92 0.29 -8.28
CA ASP A 68 9.88 -0.13 -6.87
C ASP A 68 9.99 1.07 -5.91
N GLY A 69 10.85 2.05 -6.22
CA GLY A 69 10.95 3.29 -5.44
C GLY A 69 9.64 4.09 -5.40
N LEU A 70 8.91 4.17 -6.51
CA LEU A 70 7.59 4.81 -6.57
C LEU A 70 6.55 4.06 -5.71
N VAL A 71 6.61 2.73 -5.66
CA VAL A 71 5.74 1.92 -4.79
C VAL A 71 6.04 2.21 -3.33
N ARG A 72 7.32 2.10 -2.94
CA ARG A 72 7.75 2.23 -1.54
C ARG A 72 7.51 3.63 -0.98
N THR A 73 7.62 4.67 -1.81
CA THR A 73 7.38 6.07 -1.41
C THR A 73 5.89 6.41 -1.26
N GLY A 74 4.98 5.50 -1.64
CA GLY A 74 3.54 5.68 -1.49
C GLY A 74 2.90 6.59 -2.55
N VAL A 75 3.59 6.85 -3.68
CA VAL A 75 3.04 7.65 -4.79
C VAL A 75 1.72 7.06 -5.28
N ALA A 76 1.64 5.73 -5.36
CA ALA A 76 0.44 4.99 -5.74
C ALA A 76 -0.79 5.32 -4.88
N THR A 77 -0.63 5.32 -3.55
CA THR A 77 -1.68 5.64 -2.59
C THR A 77 -2.15 7.09 -2.73
N VAL A 78 -1.20 8.01 -2.94
CA VAL A 78 -1.51 9.44 -3.19
C VAL A 78 -2.29 9.60 -4.49
N MET A 79 -1.90 8.91 -5.56
CA MET A 79 -2.65 8.94 -6.82
C MET A 79 -4.04 8.31 -6.69
N GLY A 80 -4.19 7.23 -5.93
CA GLY A 80 -5.48 6.61 -5.65
C GLY A 80 -6.47 7.52 -4.93
N THR A 81 -6.02 8.17 -3.85
CA THR A 81 -6.86 9.15 -3.12
C THR A 81 -7.22 10.36 -4.00
N TRP A 82 -6.28 10.81 -4.83
CA TRP A 82 -6.55 11.86 -5.82
C TRP A 82 -7.57 11.43 -6.88
N LEU A 83 -7.46 10.20 -7.42
CA LEU A 83 -8.42 9.64 -8.38
C LEU A 83 -9.84 9.66 -7.80
N VAL A 84 -10.04 9.16 -6.58
CA VAL A 84 -11.35 9.15 -5.90
C VAL A 84 -11.89 10.57 -5.71
N LYS A 85 -11.03 11.49 -5.25
CA LYS A 85 -11.43 12.88 -4.98
C LYS A 85 -11.88 13.60 -6.26
N VAL A 86 -11.22 13.36 -7.39
CA VAL A 86 -11.53 14.01 -8.67
C VAL A 86 -12.69 13.33 -9.40
N ALA A 87 -12.75 12.00 -9.37
CA ALA A 87 -13.83 11.24 -9.98
C ALA A 87 -15.17 11.42 -9.25
N GLY A 88 -15.13 11.60 -7.93
CA GLY A 88 -16.32 11.67 -7.07
C GLY A 88 -17.14 10.38 -7.17
N ASN A 89 -18.45 10.51 -7.36
CA ASN A 89 -19.38 9.37 -7.46
C ASN A 89 -19.63 8.89 -8.91
N SER A 90 -18.89 9.39 -9.91
CA SER A 90 -19.13 9.04 -11.32
C SER A 90 -18.25 7.89 -11.77
N GLU A 91 -18.84 6.71 -12.02
CA GLU A 91 -18.15 5.51 -12.56
C GLU A 91 -17.48 5.81 -13.91
N ILE A 92 -18.10 6.62 -14.76
CA ILE A 92 -17.54 7.04 -16.06
C ILE A 92 -16.25 7.84 -15.86
N LYS A 93 -16.30 8.86 -15.00
CA LYS A 93 -15.12 9.69 -14.71
C LYS A 93 -14.01 8.85 -14.10
N MET A 94 -14.36 7.94 -13.18
CA MET A 94 -13.38 7.05 -12.56
C MET A 94 -12.70 6.16 -13.60
N LEU A 95 -13.46 5.52 -14.50
CA LEU A 95 -12.90 4.67 -15.54
C LEU A 95 -11.93 5.43 -16.44
N VAL A 96 -12.35 6.59 -16.96
CA VAL A 96 -11.52 7.42 -17.84
C VAL A 96 -10.26 7.88 -17.11
N LEU A 97 -10.40 8.42 -15.90
CA LEU A 97 -9.30 8.94 -15.10
C LEU A 97 -8.31 7.83 -14.72
N LEU A 98 -8.82 6.65 -14.37
CA LEU A 98 -8.00 5.46 -14.10
C LEU A 98 -7.18 5.07 -15.33
N MET A 99 -7.81 4.94 -16.49
CA MET A 99 -7.11 4.54 -17.72
C MET A 99 -6.04 5.57 -18.12
N LEU A 100 -6.35 6.86 -18.03
CA LEU A 100 -5.38 7.94 -18.31
C LEU A 100 -4.21 7.91 -17.32
N THR A 101 -4.49 7.72 -16.04
CA THR A 101 -3.45 7.73 -14.99
C THR A 101 -2.55 6.50 -15.09
N VAL A 102 -3.13 5.31 -15.34
CA VAL A 102 -2.38 4.07 -15.51
C VAL A 102 -1.56 4.09 -16.80
N ALA A 103 -2.16 4.52 -17.93
CA ALA A 103 -1.44 4.62 -19.19
C ALA A 103 -0.31 5.66 -19.11
N GLY A 104 -0.57 6.81 -18.48
CA GLY A 104 0.41 7.88 -18.30
C GLY A 104 1.55 7.47 -17.37
N LEU A 105 1.27 6.82 -16.24
CA LEU A 105 2.34 6.35 -15.33
C LEU A 105 3.10 5.15 -15.92
N GLY A 106 2.39 4.21 -16.53
CA GLY A 106 2.97 3.05 -17.20
C GLY A 106 3.68 3.36 -18.50
N ALA A 107 3.63 4.61 -18.96
CA ALA A 107 4.50 5.10 -20.03
C ALA A 107 5.97 5.13 -19.61
N PHE A 108 6.26 5.11 -18.31
CA PHE A 108 7.62 5.26 -17.76
C PHE A 108 8.02 4.10 -16.85
N MET A 109 7.16 3.10 -16.74
CA MET A 109 7.32 1.95 -15.85
C MET A 109 6.93 0.68 -16.59
N SER A 110 7.40 -0.47 -16.11
CA SER A 110 6.94 -1.76 -16.63
C SER A 110 5.42 -1.89 -16.46
N SER A 111 4.73 -2.34 -17.51
CA SER A 111 3.28 -2.58 -17.50
C SER A 111 2.85 -3.49 -16.34
N THR A 112 3.64 -4.54 -16.06
CA THR A 112 3.42 -5.43 -14.91
C THR A 112 3.53 -4.68 -13.58
N GLY A 113 4.52 -3.80 -13.44
CA GLY A 113 4.73 -3.02 -12.23
C GLY A 113 3.59 -2.06 -11.97
N VAL A 114 3.15 -1.31 -12.99
CA VAL A 114 2.02 -0.37 -12.84
C VAL A 114 0.73 -1.09 -12.52
N VAL A 115 0.42 -2.20 -13.18
CA VAL A 115 -0.79 -2.97 -12.85
C VAL A 115 -0.74 -3.45 -11.40
N ALA A 116 0.37 -4.06 -10.96
CA ALA A 116 0.52 -4.52 -9.58
C ALA A 116 0.33 -3.40 -8.54
N ILE A 117 0.82 -2.21 -8.84
CA ILE A 117 0.69 -1.00 -8.01
C ILE A 117 -0.76 -0.52 -7.94
N PHE A 118 -1.47 -0.53 -9.06
CA PHE A 118 -2.82 0.00 -9.14
C PHE A 118 -3.91 -1.01 -8.75
N ILE A 119 -3.63 -2.31 -8.66
CA ILE A 119 -4.57 -3.30 -8.11
C ILE A 119 -5.11 -2.87 -6.73
N PRO A 120 -4.28 -2.62 -5.69
CA PRO A 120 -4.78 -2.24 -4.37
C PRO A 120 -5.55 -0.91 -4.41
N VAL A 121 -5.10 0.04 -5.25
CA VAL A 121 -5.80 1.32 -5.46
C VAL A 121 -7.19 1.08 -6.04
N VAL A 122 -7.30 0.28 -7.10
CA VAL A 122 -8.56 -0.05 -7.76
C VAL A 122 -9.51 -0.80 -6.82
N LEU A 123 -9.00 -1.73 -6.02
CA LEU A 123 -9.79 -2.43 -5.00
C LEU A 123 -10.33 -1.45 -3.95
N SER A 124 -9.49 -0.55 -3.42
CA SER A 124 -9.90 0.47 -2.45
C SER A 124 -10.95 1.42 -3.05
N VAL A 125 -10.78 1.84 -4.31
CA VAL A 125 -11.79 2.69 -4.98
C VAL A 125 -13.09 1.93 -5.21
N ALA A 126 -13.03 0.67 -5.65
CA ALA A 126 -14.21 -0.16 -5.87
C ALA A 126 -15.04 -0.31 -4.59
N MET A 127 -14.37 -0.52 -3.45
CA MET A 127 -14.98 -0.58 -2.12
C MET A 127 -15.64 0.75 -1.73
N ARG A 128 -14.92 1.87 -1.90
CA ARG A 128 -15.45 3.22 -1.59
C ARG A 128 -16.65 3.60 -2.45
N MET A 129 -16.64 3.23 -3.73
CA MET A 129 -17.73 3.50 -4.67
C MET A 129 -18.86 2.46 -4.61
N GLN A 130 -18.73 1.40 -3.81
CA GLN A 130 -19.67 0.27 -3.74
C GLN A 130 -19.92 -0.38 -5.12
N THR A 131 -18.89 -0.42 -5.96
CA THR A 131 -18.92 -1.02 -7.30
C THR A 131 -18.16 -2.35 -7.31
N SER A 132 -18.55 -3.29 -8.16
CA SER A 132 -17.83 -4.57 -8.28
C SER A 132 -16.40 -4.35 -8.82
N PRO A 133 -15.34 -4.85 -8.15
CA PRO A 133 -13.95 -4.67 -8.57
C PRO A 133 -13.65 -5.06 -10.02
N SER A 134 -14.31 -6.10 -10.53
CA SER A 134 -14.15 -6.59 -11.91
C SER A 134 -14.36 -5.50 -12.97
N ARG A 135 -15.24 -4.53 -12.70
CA ARG A 135 -15.53 -3.40 -13.62
C ARG A 135 -14.38 -2.42 -13.77
N LEU A 136 -13.51 -2.31 -12.77
CA LEU A 136 -12.35 -1.43 -12.78
C LEU A 136 -11.04 -2.18 -13.08
N MET A 137 -10.99 -3.49 -12.79
CA MET A 137 -9.83 -4.34 -13.06
C MET A 137 -9.58 -4.54 -14.57
N MET A 138 -10.63 -4.67 -15.38
CA MET A 138 -10.47 -4.75 -16.84
C MET A 138 -9.91 -3.46 -17.46
N PRO A 139 -10.48 -2.26 -17.17
CA PRO A 139 -9.88 -1.00 -17.60
C PRO A 139 -8.43 -0.82 -17.15
N LEU A 140 -8.11 -1.23 -15.91
CA LEU A 140 -6.74 -1.23 -15.41
C LEU A 140 -5.81 -2.09 -16.27
N SER A 141 -6.21 -3.32 -16.58
CA SER A 141 -5.43 -4.23 -17.43
C SER A 141 -5.22 -3.65 -18.83
N PHE A 142 -6.28 -3.16 -19.47
CA PHE A 142 -6.18 -2.52 -20.79
C PHE A 142 -5.27 -1.30 -20.77
N ALA A 143 -5.42 -0.41 -19.78
CA ALA A 143 -4.56 0.75 -19.66
C ALA A 143 -3.10 0.38 -19.39
N GLY A 144 -2.84 -0.67 -18.60
CA GLY A 144 -1.49 -1.19 -18.37
C GLY A 144 -0.85 -1.80 -19.62
N LEU A 145 -1.63 -2.45 -20.49
CA LEU A 145 -1.15 -2.91 -21.79
C LEU A 145 -0.89 -1.74 -22.75
N ILE A 146 -1.80 -0.76 -22.78
CA ILE A 146 -1.70 0.43 -23.64
C ILE A 146 -0.54 1.33 -23.23
N SER A 147 -0.20 1.36 -21.93
CA SER A 147 0.93 2.14 -21.42
C SER A 147 2.23 1.78 -22.13
N GLY A 148 2.37 0.51 -22.52
CA GLY A 148 3.52 0.00 -23.27
C GLY A 148 3.69 0.59 -24.66
N MET A 149 2.64 1.20 -25.21
CA MET A 149 2.65 1.88 -26.51
C MET A 149 2.80 3.41 -26.35
N MET A 150 3.08 3.91 -25.14
CA MET A 150 3.20 5.35 -24.90
C MET A 150 4.62 5.88 -25.14
N THR A 151 5.66 5.11 -24.82
CA THR A 151 7.06 5.53 -24.99
C THR A 151 7.92 4.38 -25.48
N LEU A 152 9.10 4.73 -25.99
CA LEU A 152 10.13 3.77 -26.38
C LEU A 152 10.53 2.84 -25.22
N VAL A 153 10.56 3.34 -23.98
CA VAL A 153 11.09 2.61 -22.81
C VAL A 153 10.00 1.90 -22.03
N ALA A 154 8.71 2.14 -22.33
CA ALA A 154 7.60 1.55 -21.60
C ALA A 154 7.59 0.01 -21.67
N THR A 155 8.08 -0.59 -22.77
CA THR A 155 8.13 -2.04 -22.92
C THR A 155 9.42 -2.57 -23.58
N PRO A 156 9.87 -3.79 -23.21
CA PRO A 156 11.04 -4.42 -23.82
C PRO A 156 10.99 -4.59 -25.35
N PRO A 157 9.87 -4.98 -26.00
CA PRO A 157 9.82 -5.15 -27.45
C PRO A 157 10.19 -3.86 -28.21
N ASN A 158 9.75 -2.69 -27.75
CA ASN A 158 10.10 -1.41 -28.38
C ASN A 158 11.62 -1.16 -28.32
N LEU A 159 12.24 -1.47 -27.18
CA LEU A 159 13.69 -1.35 -27.01
C LEU A 159 14.47 -2.34 -27.87
N VAL A 160 14.00 -3.58 -27.98
CA VAL A 160 14.64 -4.62 -28.81
C VAL A 160 14.61 -4.25 -30.30
N VAL A 161 13.48 -3.74 -30.81
CA VAL A 161 13.42 -3.27 -32.20
C VAL A 161 14.35 -2.07 -32.39
N ASN A 162 14.39 -1.14 -31.43
CA ASN A 162 15.25 0.01 -31.50
C ASN A 162 16.76 -0.33 -31.47
N SER A 163 17.20 -1.27 -30.63
CA SER A 163 18.60 -1.69 -30.64
C SER A 163 18.99 -2.35 -31.95
N GLU A 164 18.10 -3.17 -32.53
CA GLU A 164 18.40 -3.81 -33.81
C GLU A 164 18.52 -2.78 -34.94
N LEU A 165 17.65 -1.77 -34.97
CA LEU A 165 17.76 -0.67 -35.94
C LEU A 165 19.10 0.07 -35.81
N LEU A 166 19.50 0.41 -34.59
CA LEU A 166 20.79 1.08 -34.32
C LEU A 166 21.98 0.19 -34.68
N ARG A 167 21.88 -1.13 -34.45
CA ARG A 167 22.94 -2.10 -34.78
C ARG A 167 23.17 -2.22 -36.27
N GLU A 168 22.11 -2.15 -37.07
CA GLU A 168 22.15 -2.15 -38.53
C GLU A 168 22.49 -0.76 -39.12
N GLY A 169 22.77 0.24 -38.28
CA GLY A 169 23.16 1.59 -38.70
C GLY A 169 22.00 2.48 -39.15
N TYR A 170 20.74 2.07 -38.91
CA TYR A 170 19.59 2.93 -39.14
C TYR A 170 19.41 3.95 -38.01
N HIS A 171 18.66 5.01 -38.30
CA HIS A 171 18.18 5.90 -37.26
C HIS A 171 17.21 5.15 -36.33
N GLY A 172 17.56 5.10 -35.04
CA GLY A 172 16.68 4.59 -34.01
C GLY A 172 15.42 5.43 -33.83
N PHE A 173 14.53 4.97 -32.97
CA PHE A 173 13.33 5.68 -32.57
C PHE A 173 13.63 6.80 -31.57
N SER A 174 12.99 7.96 -31.77
CA SER A 174 12.89 8.98 -30.72
C SER A 174 12.02 8.49 -29.56
N PHE A 175 12.19 9.08 -28.37
CA PHE A 175 11.52 8.68 -27.14
C PHE A 175 9.99 8.56 -27.26
N PHE A 176 9.34 9.48 -28.00
CA PHE A 176 7.89 9.54 -28.19
C PHE A 176 7.42 9.13 -29.60
N SER A 177 8.23 8.39 -30.37
CA SER A 177 7.86 7.96 -31.72
C SER A 177 6.59 7.08 -31.74
N VAL A 178 6.38 6.28 -30.69
CA VAL A 178 5.25 5.34 -30.57
C VAL A 178 4.00 6.01 -29.99
N THR A 179 4.16 7.16 -29.31
CA THR A 179 3.10 7.86 -28.57
C THR A 179 1.88 8.22 -29.42
N PRO A 180 2.00 8.72 -30.67
CA PRO A 180 0.84 9.06 -31.48
C PRO A 180 -0.08 7.86 -31.70
N ILE A 181 0.50 6.69 -32.00
CA ILE A 181 -0.24 5.44 -32.19
C ILE A 181 -0.86 5.02 -30.86
N GLY A 182 -0.07 5.03 -29.79
CA GLY A 182 -0.55 4.68 -28.48
C GLY A 182 -1.71 5.57 -28.01
N LEU A 183 -1.67 6.88 -28.28
CA LEU A 183 -2.75 7.81 -27.92
C LEU A 183 -4.05 7.47 -28.66
N VAL A 184 -3.96 7.13 -29.96
CA VAL A 184 -5.12 6.65 -30.72
C VAL A 184 -5.67 5.37 -30.10
N VAL A 185 -4.81 4.40 -29.77
CA VAL A 185 -5.23 3.15 -29.12
C VAL A 185 -5.79 3.40 -27.73
N LEU A 186 -5.28 4.39 -26.98
CA LEU A 186 -5.79 4.78 -25.67
C LEU A 186 -7.20 5.36 -25.78
N VAL A 187 -7.43 6.26 -26.73
CA VAL A 187 -8.76 6.82 -26.99
C VAL A 187 -9.73 5.73 -27.40
N LEU A 188 -9.35 4.86 -28.34
CA LEU A 188 -10.17 3.72 -28.77
C LEU A 188 -10.42 2.74 -27.63
N GLY A 189 -9.41 2.47 -26.81
CA GLY A 189 -9.51 1.62 -25.63
C GLY A 189 -10.47 2.18 -24.59
N ILE A 190 -10.39 3.49 -24.31
CA ILE A 190 -11.33 4.17 -23.42
C ILE A 190 -12.75 4.09 -23.97
N LEU A 191 -12.96 4.39 -25.26
CA LEU A 191 -14.27 4.29 -25.91
C LEU A 191 -14.82 2.86 -25.84
N TYR A 192 -13.99 1.86 -26.17
CA TYR A 192 -14.34 0.45 -26.09
C TYR A 192 -14.75 0.05 -24.67
N MET A 193 -13.98 0.44 -23.65
CA MET A 193 -14.30 0.14 -22.26
C MET A 193 -15.57 0.86 -21.78
N LEU A 194 -15.83 2.09 -22.24
CA LEU A 194 -17.06 2.81 -21.94
C LEU A 194 -18.30 2.15 -22.54
N VAL A 195 -18.18 1.53 -23.72
CA VAL A 195 -19.26 0.77 -24.35
C VAL A 195 -19.42 -0.59 -23.66
N MET A 196 -18.33 -1.32 -23.46
CA MET A 196 -18.36 -2.68 -22.92
C MET A 196 -18.66 -2.75 -21.43
N ARG A 197 -18.58 -1.63 -20.68
CA ARG A 197 -18.91 -1.61 -19.24
C ARG A 197 -20.32 -2.16 -18.94
N PHE A 198 -21.26 -2.01 -19.88
CA PHE A 198 -22.63 -2.51 -19.73
C PHE A 198 -22.72 -4.03 -19.87
N MET A 199 -21.81 -4.64 -20.65
CA MET A 199 -21.67 -6.10 -20.74
C MET A 199 -20.82 -6.69 -19.61
N LEU A 200 -19.94 -5.89 -19.00
CA LEU A 200 -19.20 -6.22 -17.78
C LEU A 200 -20.09 -6.19 -16.51
N LYS A 201 -21.36 -6.63 -16.62
CA LYS A 201 -22.18 -6.98 -15.46
C LYS A 201 -21.50 -8.17 -14.77
N GLY A 202 -20.57 -7.86 -13.86
CA GLY A 202 -20.20 -8.79 -12.80
C GLY A 202 -21.50 -9.22 -12.14
N ASP A 203 -21.65 -10.53 -12.00
CA ASP A 203 -22.78 -11.14 -11.31
C ASP A 203 -23.20 -10.25 -10.15
N THR A 204 -24.48 -9.86 -10.16
CA THR A 204 -25.19 -9.40 -8.97
C THR A 204 -24.66 -10.23 -7.83
N GLN A 205 -23.97 -9.58 -6.90
CA GLN A 205 -23.28 -10.22 -5.78
C GLN A 205 -24.12 -11.40 -5.30
N THR A 206 -23.72 -12.63 -5.64
CA THR A 206 -24.10 -13.77 -4.84
C THR A 206 -23.56 -13.39 -3.47
N PRO A 207 -24.40 -13.27 -2.42
CA PRO A 207 -23.95 -12.80 -1.12
C PRO A 207 -22.73 -13.63 -0.76
N GLN A 208 -21.58 -12.97 -0.80
CA GLN A 208 -20.30 -13.59 -0.61
C GLN A 208 -20.38 -14.14 0.81
N ARG A 209 -20.37 -15.48 0.94
CA ARG A 209 -20.45 -16.21 2.21
C ARG A 209 -19.75 -15.38 3.30
N GLU A 210 -20.48 -15.07 4.37
CA GLU A 210 -20.17 -14.16 5.49
C GLU A 210 -18.84 -14.44 6.24
N GLY A 211 -17.94 -15.28 5.69
CA GLY A 211 -16.72 -15.70 6.34
C GLY A 211 -15.54 -14.71 6.26
N TRP A 212 -15.38 -13.93 5.18
CA TRP A 212 -14.10 -13.22 4.91
C TRP A 212 -14.23 -11.85 4.22
N THR A 213 -15.27 -11.06 4.51
CA THR A 213 -15.22 -9.63 4.19
C THR A 213 -14.20 -8.95 5.10
N ARG A 214 -13.10 -8.45 4.52
CA ARG A 214 -12.14 -7.60 5.24
C ARG A 214 -12.90 -6.41 5.81
N ARG A 215 -12.94 -6.32 7.14
CA ARG A 215 -13.73 -5.33 7.87
C ARG A 215 -13.01 -3.98 7.81
N THR A 216 -13.73 -2.89 7.53
CA THR A 216 -13.16 -1.53 7.60
C THR A 216 -13.18 -1.02 9.04
N PHE A 217 -12.42 0.04 9.35
CA PHE A 217 -12.49 0.70 10.66
C PHE A 217 -13.91 1.11 11.02
N ARG A 218 -14.69 1.57 10.02
CA ARG A 218 -16.08 1.99 10.21
C ARG A 218 -16.98 0.83 10.65
N ASP A 219 -16.76 -0.36 10.10
CA ASP A 219 -17.52 -1.56 10.46
C ASP A 219 -17.21 -1.97 11.90
N LEU A 220 -15.93 -1.98 12.28
CA LEU A 220 -15.51 -2.27 13.66
C LEU A 220 -16.06 -1.24 14.65
N ILE A 221 -16.01 0.05 14.31
CA ILE A 221 -16.56 1.12 15.14
C ILE A 221 -18.06 0.95 15.37
N ARG A 222 -18.80 0.54 14.34
CA ARG A 222 -20.24 0.32 14.43
C ARG A 222 -20.58 -0.96 15.19
N GLU A 223 -19.88 -2.05 14.90
CA GLU A 223 -20.10 -3.38 15.49
C GLU A 223 -19.80 -3.40 16.99
N TYR A 224 -18.70 -2.76 17.40
CA TYR A 224 -18.34 -2.62 18.82
C TYR A 224 -19.04 -1.43 19.51
N ARG A 225 -20.00 -0.77 18.84
CA ARG A 225 -20.74 0.38 19.38
C ARG A 225 -19.81 1.45 19.98
N LEU A 226 -18.70 1.73 19.30
CA LEU A 226 -17.75 2.78 19.69
C LEU A 226 -18.32 4.18 19.43
N THR A 227 -19.28 4.29 18.51
CA THR A 227 -20.09 5.50 18.26
C THR A 227 -20.90 5.87 19.49
N GLY A 228 -20.40 6.85 20.25
CA GLY A 228 -21.03 7.35 21.48
C GLY A 228 -20.10 7.36 22.69
N ARG A 229 -19.14 6.41 22.73
CA ARG A 229 -18.13 6.27 23.79
C ARG A 229 -16.84 7.04 23.50
N ALA A 230 -16.44 7.09 22.23
CA ALA A 230 -15.28 7.84 21.80
C ALA A 230 -15.56 9.36 21.82
N ARG A 231 -14.69 10.13 22.49
CA ARG A 231 -14.73 11.59 22.60
C ARG A 231 -13.39 12.18 22.20
N ARG A 232 -13.44 13.34 21.55
CA ARG A 232 -12.27 14.12 21.17
C ARG A 232 -12.24 15.40 21.99
N LEU A 233 -11.22 15.56 22.81
CA LEU A 233 -11.13 16.66 23.78
C LEU A 233 -9.80 17.39 23.62
N ALA A 234 -9.83 18.69 23.34
CA ALA A 234 -8.63 19.51 23.24
C ALA A 234 -8.22 20.04 24.62
N ILE A 235 -6.93 19.93 24.96
CA ILE A 235 -6.37 20.48 26.19
C ILE A 235 -6.22 21.99 26.04
N ARG A 236 -6.97 22.78 26.82
CA ARG A 236 -6.85 24.24 26.80
C ARG A 236 -5.58 24.70 27.51
N PRO A 237 -5.02 25.85 27.12
CA PRO A 237 -3.98 26.52 27.90
C PRO A 237 -4.44 26.73 29.35
N GLY A 238 -3.63 26.32 30.32
CA GLY A 238 -3.98 26.37 31.75
C GLY A 238 -4.60 25.09 32.32
N SER A 239 -4.81 24.05 31.52
CA SER A 239 -5.26 22.75 32.01
C SER A 239 -4.30 22.14 33.04
N PRO A 240 -4.81 21.59 34.15
CA PRO A 240 -3.98 20.91 35.16
C PRO A 240 -3.32 19.62 34.63
N MET A 241 -3.73 19.14 33.45
CA MET A 241 -3.11 18.00 32.77
C MET A 241 -1.75 18.34 32.15
N ILE A 242 -1.46 19.62 31.90
CA ILE A 242 -0.23 20.02 31.20
C ILE A 242 1.00 19.71 32.06
N GLY A 243 1.96 18.99 31.49
CA GLY A 243 3.20 18.60 32.16
C GLY A 243 3.06 17.40 33.11
N GLN A 244 1.85 16.85 33.30
CA GLN A 244 1.64 15.63 34.06
C GLN A 244 1.72 14.39 33.18
N ARG A 245 2.16 13.27 33.78
CA ARG A 245 2.19 11.97 33.11
C ARG A 245 0.81 11.33 33.14
N LEU A 246 0.49 10.56 32.11
CA LEU A 246 -0.79 9.87 32.00
C LEU A 246 -1.09 8.95 33.20
N ASP A 247 -0.10 8.22 33.70
CA ASP A 247 -0.28 7.30 34.84
C ASP A 247 -0.60 8.04 36.13
N ASP A 248 0.01 9.21 36.36
CA ASP A 248 -0.18 10.02 37.56
C ASP A 248 -1.60 10.61 37.62
N LEU A 249 -2.17 10.92 36.45
CA LEU A 249 -3.51 11.49 36.32
C LEU A 249 -4.63 10.50 36.63
N LYS A 250 -4.35 9.19 36.62
CA LYS A 250 -5.31 8.11 36.92
C LYS A 250 -6.69 8.28 36.27
N LEU A 251 -6.70 8.78 35.03
CA LEU A 251 -7.93 9.17 34.30
C LEU A 251 -8.95 8.02 34.19
N ARG A 252 -8.44 6.78 34.06
CA ARG A 252 -9.27 5.58 33.99
C ARG A 252 -9.98 5.28 35.32
N GLU A 253 -9.28 5.41 36.46
CA GLU A 253 -9.86 5.16 37.78
C GLU A 253 -10.83 6.27 38.19
N ARG A 254 -10.48 7.53 37.90
CA ARG A 254 -11.19 8.71 38.41
C ARG A 254 -12.39 9.12 37.55
N TYR A 255 -12.28 8.93 36.24
CA TYR A 255 -13.28 9.41 35.26
C TYR A 255 -13.72 8.33 34.27
N GLY A 256 -13.32 7.07 34.42
CA GLY A 256 -13.61 6.03 33.42
C GLY A 256 -13.05 6.36 32.03
N ALA A 257 -12.07 7.28 31.96
CA ALA A 257 -11.58 7.88 30.73
C ALA A 257 -10.33 7.13 30.24
N ASN A 258 -10.48 6.36 29.16
CA ASN A 258 -9.38 5.61 28.57
C ASN A 258 -8.77 6.40 27.39
N VAL A 259 -7.56 6.92 27.56
CA VAL A 259 -6.88 7.69 26.50
C VAL A 259 -6.36 6.74 25.43
N ILE A 260 -7.01 6.73 24.26
CA ILE A 260 -6.64 5.92 23.09
C ILE A 260 -5.39 6.51 22.41
N GLY A 261 -5.31 7.83 22.30
CA GLY A 261 -4.20 8.51 21.62
C GLY A 261 -4.19 10.03 21.85
N VAL A 262 -3.05 10.66 21.55
CA VAL A 262 -2.88 12.12 21.60
C VAL A 262 -2.50 12.62 20.22
N GLU A 263 -3.24 13.58 19.70
CA GLU A 263 -2.85 14.31 18.51
C GLU A 263 -1.96 15.49 18.88
N ARG A 264 -0.84 15.61 18.17
CA ARG A 264 0.07 16.73 18.30
C ARG A 264 0.41 17.32 16.95
N TRP A 265 0.49 18.65 16.87
CA TRP A 265 0.94 19.34 15.66
C TRP A 265 2.46 19.14 15.47
N ARG A 266 2.87 18.58 14.32
CA ARG A 266 4.28 18.46 13.92
C ARG A 266 4.41 18.82 12.44
N ARG A 267 5.40 19.67 12.10
CA ARG A 267 5.82 20.01 10.72
C ARG A 267 4.63 20.07 9.72
N PHE A 268 3.64 20.92 10.02
CA PHE A 268 2.48 21.22 9.17
C PHE A 268 1.28 20.24 9.18
N ARG A 269 1.28 19.15 9.97
CA ARG A 269 0.09 18.29 10.15
C ARG A 269 -0.13 17.85 11.60
N ARG A 270 -1.36 17.46 11.95
CA ARG A 270 -1.64 16.74 13.20
C ARG A 270 -1.26 15.29 13.01
N VAL A 271 -0.48 14.74 13.93
CA VAL A 271 -0.05 13.35 13.95
C VAL A 271 -0.48 12.76 15.28
N ILE A 272 -1.02 11.53 15.28
CA ILE A 272 -1.27 10.84 16.54
C ILE A 272 0.06 10.32 17.09
N VAL A 273 0.36 10.70 18.33
CA VAL A 273 1.48 10.23 19.11
C VAL A 273 0.97 9.13 20.03
N ASN A 274 1.66 7.99 20.02
CA ASN A 274 1.37 6.92 20.95
C ASN A 274 1.67 7.41 22.38
N VAL A 275 0.74 7.19 23.29
CA VAL A 275 0.82 7.69 24.65
C VAL A 275 1.15 6.52 25.55
N ASN A 276 2.31 6.56 26.19
CA ASN A 276 2.68 5.60 27.23
C ASN A 276 2.37 6.23 28.59
N GLY A 277 2.34 5.43 29.66
CA GLY A 277 2.04 5.91 31.01
C GLY A 277 2.90 7.10 31.49
N VAL A 278 4.16 7.14 31.05
CA VAL A 278 5.12 8.23 31.30
C VAL A 278 4.99 9.44 30.37
N SER A 279 4.04 9.44 29.43
CA SER A 279 3.93 10.51 28.45
C SER A 279 3.29 11.75 29.06
N GLU A 280 3.94 12.89 28.85
CA GLU A 280 3.45 14.18 29.32
C GLU A 280 2.57 14.87 28.29
N PHE A 281 1.45 15.42 28.77
CA PHE A 281 0.55 16.22 27.98
C PHE A 281 1.03 17.65 27.81
N ARG A 282 0.77 18.23 26.65
CA ARG A 282 1.11 19.62 26.31
C ARG A 282 -0.15 20.42 26.01
N ALA A 283 -0.06 21.74 26.16
CA ALA A 283 -1.12 22.64 25.73
C ALA A 283 -1.44 22.41 24.24
N ARG A 284 -2.73 22.41 23.90
CA ARG A 284 -3.26 22.15 22.53
C ARG A 284 -3.09 20.71 22.03
N ASP A 285 -2.62 19.78 22.84
CA ASP A 285 -2.79 18.37 22.53
C ASP A 285 -4.28 18.04 22.45
N VAL A 286 -4.66 17.17 21.52
CA VAL A 286 -6.04 16.70 21.42
C VAL A 286 -6.11 15.23 21.81
N LEU A 287 -6.87 14.95 22.84
CA LEU A 287 -7.06 13.63 23.42
C LEU A 287 -8.18 12.91 22.69
N LEU A 288 -7.90 11.69 22.25
CA LEU A 288 -8.90 10.72 21.85
C LEU A 288 -9.15 9.80 23.03
N ILE A 289 -10.36 9.84 23.58
CA ILE A 289 -10.72 9.15 24.81
C ILE A 289 -11.89 8.22 24.54
N ASP A 290 -11.81 6.98 25.00
CA ASP A 290 -12.94 6.07 25.11
C ASP A 290 -13.51 6.17 26.53
N MET A 291 -14.76 6.64 26.63
CA MET A 291 -15.52 6.73 27.87
C MET A 291 -16.53 5.56 27.86
N SER A 292 -16.16 4.43 28.48
CA SER A 292 -16.94 3.19 28.42
C SER A 292 -18.14 3.17 29.40
N ALA A 293 -18.18 4.06 30.38
CA ALA A 293 -19.26 4.18 31.35
C ALA A 293 -20.17 5.37 31.02
N ALA A 294 -21.47 5.10 30.84
CA ALA A 294 -22.48 6.12 30.57
C ALA A 294 -22.70 7.11 31.74
N ASP A 295 -22.24 6.74 32.94
CA ASP A 295 -22.51 7.48 34.19
C ASP A 295 -21.46 8.56 34.54
N VAL A 296 -20.40 8.72 33.74
CA VAL A 296 -19.44 9.81 33.99
C VAL A 296 -19.88 11.06 33.24
N ASP A 297 -20.12 12.13 34.01
CA ASP A 297 -20.57 13.41 33.47
C ASP A 297 -19.41 14.06 32.67
N LEU A 298 -19.41 13.89 31.35
CA LEU A 298 -18.42 14.46 30.42
C LEU A 298 -18.20 15.96 30.69
N ARG A 299 -19.25 16.65 31.14
CA ARG A 299 -19.20 18.06 31.52
C ARG A 299 -18.29 18.30 32.71
N GLN A 300 -18.39 17.47 33.75
CA GLN A 300 -17.52 17.53 34.93
C GLN A 300 -16.06 17.28 34.56
N PHE A 301 -15.80 16.26 33.74
CA PHE A 301 -14.45 15.98 33.26
C PHE A 301 -13.88 17.16 32.45
N CYS A 302 -14.67 17.76 31.56
CA CYS A 302 -14.25 18.90 30.78
C CYS A 302 -14.04 20.17 31.63
N SER A 303 -14.85 20.40 32.66
CA SER A 303 -14.70 21.56 33.53
C SER A 303 -13.50 21.45 34.46
N GLU A 304 -13.30 20.30 35.11
CA GLU A 304 -12.20 20.10 36.07
C GLU A 304 -10.83 20.09 35.38
N GLN A 305 -10.76 19.48 34.21
CA GLN A 305 -9.51 19.35 33.45
C GLN A 305 -9.31 20.45 32.40
N LEU A 306 -10.21 21.43 32.32
CA LEU A 306 -10.20 22.51 31.32
C LEU A 306 -10.03 21.97 29.89
N LEU A 307 -10.92 21.05 29.51
CA LEU A 307 -10.94 20.43 28.19
C LEU A 307 -12.05 21.02 27.31
N GLU A 308 -11.78 21.11 26.02
CA GLU A 308 -12.75 21.57 25.03
C GLU A 308 -13.24 20.41 24.17
N PRO A 309 -14.55 20.09 24.18
CA PRO A 309 -15.09 19.04 23.33
C PRO A 309 -15.04 19.44 21.87
N MET A 310 -14.44 18.59 21.05
CA MET A 310 -14.39 18.73 19.60
C MET A 310 -15.38 17.76 18.94
N VAL A 311 -15.98 18.17 17.82
CA VAL A 311 -16.88 17.30 17.05
C VAL A 311 -16.08 16.15 16.45
N LEU A 312 -16.47 14.92 16.79
CA LEU A 312 -16.00 13.70 16.17
C LEU A 312 -16.89 13.42 14.95
N ARG A 313 -16.44 13.77 13.75
CA ARG A 313 -17.13 13.38 12.50
C ARG A 313 -16.78 11.92 12.18
N GLY A 314 -17.72 11.15 11.65
CA GLY A 314 -17.51 9.72 11.36
C GLY A 314 -16.33 9.42 10.40
N GLU A 315 -15.92 10.39 9.60
CA GLU A 315 -14.77 10.32 8.68
C GLU A 315 -13.41 10.44 9.38
N TYR A 316 -13.40 10.83 10.67
CA TYR A 316 -12.18 11.17 11.41
C TYR A 316 -11.23 9.99 11.63
N PHE A 317 -11.77 8.80 11.91
CA PHE A 317 -10.97 7.59 12.10
C PHE A 317 -10.39 7.07 10.79
N SER A 318 -11.10 7.29 9.67
CA SER A 318 -10.61 6.94 8.34
C SER A 318 -9.49 7.88 7.89
N ASP A 319 -9.60 9.18 8.16
CA ASP A 319 -8.55 10.17 7.84
C ASP A 319 -7.26 9.98 8.66
N GLN A 320 -7.33 9.30 9.81
CA GLN A 320 -6.20 9.06 10.72
C GLN A 320 -5.79 7.59 10.83
N ALA A 321 -6.38 6.70 10.02
CA ALA A 321 -6.05 5.27 9.98
C ALA A 321 -4.58 4.99 9.61
N LEU A 322 -3.91 5.99 9.03
CA LEU A 322 -2.48 5.97 8.72
C LEU A 322 -1.58 5.97 9.95
N ASP A 323 -1.99 6.61 11.05
CA ASP A 323 -1.16 6.79 12.26
C ASP A 323 -1.58 5.89 13.44
N VAL A 324 -2.84 5.44 13.48
CA VAL A 324 -3.38 4.54 14.52
C VAL A 324 -4.01 3.30 13.88
N GLY A 325 -3.53 2.14 14.30
CA GLY A 325 -4.06 0.86 13.90
C GLY A 325 -5.15 0.36 14.82
N MET A 326 -6.09 -0.39 14.24
CA MET A 326 -7.13 -1.14 14.93
C MET A 326 -7.07 -2.58 14.42
N ALA A 327 -7.20 -3.57 15.31
CA ALA A 327 -7.20 -4.97 14.92
C ALA A 327 -8.04 -5.82 15.87
N GLU A 328 -8.69 -6.85 15.33
CA GLU A 328 -9.33 -7.89 16.13
C GLU A 328 -8.33 -9.01 16.40
N ILE A 329 -8.15 -9.34 17.67
CA ILE A 329 -7.28 -10.44 18.12
C ILE A 329 -8.11 -11.42 18.94
N SER A 330 -7.75 -12.70 18.93
CA SER A 330 -8.31 -13.72 19.83
C SER A 330 -7.19 -14.37 20.61
N LEU A 331 -7.52 -14.85 21.80
CA LEU A 331 -6.65 -15.72 22.57
C LEU A 331 -6.46 -17.06 21.85
N ILE A 332 -5.28 -17.65 21.99
CA ILE A 332 -5.02 -19.05 21.60
C ILE A 332 -5.34 -20.00 22.76
N PRO A 333 -5.70 -21.27 22.49
CA PRO A 333 -6.06 -22.23 23.54
C PRO A 333 -4.99 -22.46 24.60
N GLU A 334 -3.71 -22.32 24.25
CA GLU A 334 -2.57 -22.53 25.13
C GLU A 334 -2.13 -21.28 25.90
N SER A 335 -2.85 -20.16 25.80
CA SER A 335 -2.46 -18.92 26.44
C SER A 335 -2.64 -18.95 27.97
N GLU A 336 -1.61 -18.53 28.70
CA GLU A 336 -1.66 -18.33 30.16
C GLU A 336 -2.50 -17.11 30.60
N LEU A 337 -3.09 -16.39 29.63
CA LEU A 337 -3.93 -15.22 29.85
C LEU A 337 -5.42 -15.57 29.94
N ILE A 338 -5.79 -16.83 29.64
CA ILE A 338 -7.17 -17.30 29.79
C ILE A 338 -7.57 -17.20 31.27
N GLY A 339 -8.73 -16.59 31.52
CA GLY A 339 -9.29 -16.35 32.85
C GLY A 339 -8.78 -15.09 33.54
N LYS A 340 -7.78 -14.38 32.99
CA LYS A 340 -7.29 -13.10 33.54
C LYS A 340 -8.04 -11.92 32.93
N SER A 341 -8.21 -10.86 33.71
CA SER A 341 -8.82 -9.61 33.21
C SER A 341 -7.83 -8.73 32.45
N VAL A 342 -8.32 -7.83 31.60
CA VAL A 342 -7.49 -6.86 30.87
C VAL A 342 -6.64 -6.02 31.82
N ARG A 343 -7.15 -5.73 33.03
CA ARG A 343 -6.45 -5.01 34.10
C ARG A 343 -5.31 -5.84 34.68
N GLU A 344 -5.55 -7.10 35.04
CA GLU A 344 -4.52 -8.00 35.59
C GLU A 344 -3.39 -8.28 34.61
N ILE A 345 -3.72 -8.39 33.32
CA ILE A 345 -2.73 -8.58 32.26
C ILE A 345 -1.86 -7.33 32.09
N GLY A 346 -2.35 -6.16 32.51
CA GLY A 346 -1.68 -4.88 32.28
C GLY A 346 -1.46 -4.63 30.79
N PHE A 347 -2.48 -4.92 29.96
CA PHE A 347 -2.33 -5.05 28.49
C PHE A 347 -1.61 -3.86 27.84
N ARG A 348 -1.90 -2.63 28.30
CA ARG A 348 -1.22 -1.42 27.83
C ARG A 348 0.26 -1.38 28.19
N THR A 349 0.62 -1.71 29.42
CA THR A 349 2.02 -1.70 29.88
C THR A 349 2.83 -2.82 29.22
N ARG A 350 2.22 -4.00 29.07
CA ARG A 350 2.87 -5.19 28.50
C ARG A 350 3.02 -5.12 26.97
N TYR A 351 1.99 -4.65 26.26
CA TYR A 351 1.96 -4.66 24.79
C TYR A 351 1.95 -3.28 24.13
N GLY A 352 1.78 -2.19 24.89
CA GLY A 352 1.70 -0.83 24.35
C GLY A 352 0.45 -0.55 23.51
N LEU A 353 -0.59 -1.38 23.66
CA LEU A 353 -1.85 -1.35 22.93
C LEU A 353 -3.03 -1.14 23.89
N ASN A 354 -4.11 -0.55 23.40
CA ASN A 354 -5.33 -0.32 24.18
C ASN A 354 -6.44 -1.27 23.74
N VAL A 355 -7.06 -1.96 24.69
CA VAL A 355 -8.30 -2.71 24.45
C VAL A 355 -9.48 -1.73 24.51
N VAL A 356 -10.30 -1.71 23.46
CA VAL A 356 -11.46 -0.81 23.33
C VAL A 356 -12.79 -1.58 23.16
N GLY A 357 -12.70 -2.88 22.86
CA GLY A 357 -13.85 -3.74 22.65
C GLY A 357 -13.54 -5.19 23.01
N LEU A 358 -14.53 -5.88 23.55
CA LEU A 358 -14.52 -7.31 23.76
C LEU A 358 -15.81 -7.85 23.13
N LYS A 359 -15.70 -8.97 22.42
CA LYS A 359 -16.81 -9.63 21.76
C LYS A 359 -16.82 -11.09 22.16
N ARG A 360 -17.96 -11.54 22.68
CA ARG A 360 -18.18 -12.90 23.18
C ARG A 360 -19.41 -13.48 22.50
N ASN A 361 -19.30 -14.71 22.00
CA ASN A 361 -20.39 -15.39 21.29
C ASN A 361 -21.02 -14.59 20.14
N GLY A 362 -20.25 -13.73 19.48
CA GLY A 362 -20.78 -12.93 18.36
C GLY A 362 -21.33 -11.56 18.75
N GLU A 363 -21.42 -11.23 20.04
CA GLU A 363 -21.96 -9.95 20.51
C GLU A 363 -20.88 -9.10 21.20
N ALA A 364 -20.85 -7.80 20.89
CA ALA A 364 -19.96 -6.85 21.56
C ALA A 364 -20.47 -6.59 22.98
N MET A 365 -19.58 -6.76 23.96
CA MET A 365 -19.89 -6.54 25.36
C MET A 365 -20.01 -5.04 25.67
N GLU A 366 -20.96 -4.69 26.53
CA GLU A 366 -21.16 -3.32 27.03
C GLU A 366 -20.61 -3.18 28.46
N GLY A 367 -20.06 -2.01 28.79
CA GLY A 367 -19.58 -1.68 30.14
C GLY A 367 -18.05 -1.68 30.31
N SER A 368 -17.58 -1.84 31.55
CA SER A 368 -16.14 -1.80 31.89
C SER A 368 -15.46 -3.11 31.48
N LEU A 369 -14.74 -3.07 30.37
CA LEU A 369 -13.95 -4.20 29.87
C LEU A 369 -12.68 -4.49 30.70
N ALA A 370 -12.35 -3.62 31.65
CA ALA A 370 -11.09 -3.72 32.39
C ALA A 370 -11.05 -4.92 33.33
N ASP A 371 -12.19 -5.25 33.93
CA ASP A 371 -12.29 -6.23 35.03
C ASP A 371 -12.89 -7.58 34.58
N GLU A 372 -13.33 -7.66 33.33
CA GLU A 372 -13.89 -8.87 32.76
C GLU A 372 -12.79 -9.90 32.45
N PRO A 373 -12.91 -11.15 32.94
CA PRO A 373 -11.96 -12.21 32.63
C PRO A 373 -12.11 -12.64 31.17
N LEU A 374 -10.97 -12.77 30.48
CA LEU A 374 -10.94 -13.19 29.08
C LEU A 374 -11.14 -14.71 28.96
N LEU A 375 -12.07 -15.13 28.12
CA LEU A 375 -12.39 -16.53 27.86
C LEU A 375 -11.91 -16.95 26.47
N LEU A 376 -11.76 -18.27 26.30
CA LEU A 376 -11.42 -18.85 25.00
C LEU A 376 -12.59 -18.61 24.02
N GLY A 377 -12.27 -18.08 22.83
CA GLY A 377 -13.26 -17.68 21.83
C GLY A 377 -13.67 -16.20 21.91
N ASP A 378 -13.18 -15.46 22.91
CA ASP A 378 -13.35 -14.01 22.95
C ASP A 378 -12.54 -13.32 21.83
N ILE A 379 -13.17 -12.36 21.16
CA ILE A 379 -12.53 -11.49 20.19
C ILE A 379 -12.32 -10.12 20.85
N ILE A 380 -11.07 -9.68 20.89
CA ILE A 380 -10.63 -8.46 21.53
C ILE A 380 -10.28 -7.44 20.44
N LEU A 381 -10.89 -6.26 20.50
CA LEU A 381 -10.57 -5.15 19.62
C LEU A 381 -9.47 -4.30 20.27
N VAL A 382 -8.29 -4.28 19.64
CA VAL A 382 -7.14 -3.48 20.08
C VAL A 382 -6.89 -2.29 19.17
N VAL A 383 -6.48 -1.18 19.77
CA VAL A 383 -6.12 0.07 19.10
C VAL A 383 -4.75 0.54 19.58
N GLY A 384 -3.89 0.96 18.65
CA GLY A 384 -2.57 1.48 18.99
C GLY A 384 -1.64 1.59 17.78
N ASN A 385 -0.33 1.56 18.02
CA ASN A 385 0.66 1.65 16.95
C ASN A 385 0.65 0.39 16.07
N TRP A 386 0.56 0.54 14.75
CA TRP A 386 0.60 -0.58 13.79
C TRP A 386 1.80 -1.52 13.99
N LYS A 387 2.96 -1.01 14.41
CA LYS A 387 4.15 -1.83 14.71
C LYS A 387 3.93 -2.77 15.88
N LEU A 388 3.28 -2.27 16.94
CA LEU A 388 2.99 -3.05 18.14
C LEU A 388 1.90 -4.09 17.86
N ILE A 389 0.88 -3.73 17.06
CA ILE A 389 -0.13 -4.68 16.58
C ILE A 389 0.52 -5.80 15.75
N GLY A 390 1.45 -5.45 14.86
CA GLY A 390 2.18 -6.44 14.06
C GLY A 390 3.12 -7.32 14.88
N MET A 391 3.77 -6.76 15.91
CA MET A 391 4.57 -7.55 16.86
C MET A 391 3.71 -8.52 17.66
N LEU A 392 2.55 -8.07 18.15
CA LEU A 392 1.59 -8.90 18.87
C LEU A 392 1.11 -10.08 17.99
N ALA A 393 0.77 -9.80 16.72
CA ALA A 393 0.33 -10.81 15.76
C ALA A 393 1.44 -11.83 15.40
N LYS A 394 2.71 -11.41 15.39
CA LYS A 394 3.85 -12.27 15.05
C LYS A 394 4.37 -13.10 16.22
N GLN A 395 4.33 -12.57 17.44
CA GLN A 395 4.93 -13.22 18.59
C GLN A 395 4.14 -14.45 19.08
N GLY A 396 2.91 -14.67 18.58
CA GLY A 396 2.25 -15.98 18.45
C GLY A 396 2.04 -16.82 19.72
N ARG A 397 2.37 -16.30 20.91
CA ARG A 397 2.34 -17.05 22.17
C ARG A 397 1.02 -16.98 22.93
N ASP A 398 0.30 -15.87 22.79
CA ASP A 398 -0.93 -15.64 23.55
C ASP A 398 -2.11 -15.23 22.65
N PHE A 399 -1.84 -14.65 21.48
CA PHE A 399 -2.87 -14.08 20.61
C PHE A 399 -2.67 -14.45 19.14
N VAL A 400 -3.79 -14.56 18.42
CA VAL A 400 -3.87 -14.62 16.96
C VAL A 400 -4.65 -13.42 16.46
N ALA A 401 -4.09 -12.69 15.49
CA ALA A 401 -4.83 -11.63 14.81
C ALA A 401 -5.85 -12.26 13.86
N LEU A 402 -7.13 -12.04 14.13
CA LEU A 402 -8.24 -12.61 13.37
C LEU A 402 -8.55 -11.77 12.14
N ASN A 403 -8.72 -10.46 12.32
CA ASN A 403 -9.01 -9.52 11.25
C ASN A 403 -8.12 -8.28 11.36
N LEU A 404 -7.39 -8.04 10.28
CA LEU A 404 -6.59 -6.86 10.03
C LEU A 404 -7.39 -5.99 9.04
N PRO A 405 -7.78 -4.76 9.41
CA PRO A 405 -8.56 -3.89 8.52
C PRO A 405 -7.82 -3.55 7.22
N GLU A 406 -8.57 -3.18 6.17
CA GLU A 406 -7.99 -2.85 4.86
C GLU A 406 -6.98 -1.70 4.92
N GLU A 407 -7.14 -0.81 5.90
CA GLU A 407 -6.29 0.35 6.17
C GLU A 407 -4.84 -0.04 6.57
N VAL A 408 -4.57 -1.31 6.94
CA VAL A 408 -3.20 -1.84 7.10
C VAL A 408 -2.37 -1.67 5.82
N SER A 409 -3.02 -1.77 4.66
CA SER A 409 -2.37 -1.59 3.36
C SER A 409 -2.05 -0.13 3.03
N GLU A 410 -2.72 0.83 3.69
CA GLU A 410 -2.47 2.26 3.53
C GLU A 410 -1.33 2.76 4.44
N ALA A 411 -0.98 2.02 5.50
CA ALA A 411 0.12 2.32 6.42
C ALA A 411 1.51 2.04 5.80
N SER A 412 1.85 2.70 4.68
CA SER A 412 3.19 2.66 4.11
C SER A 412 4.16 3.56 4.92
N PRO A 413 5.30 3.05 5.43
CA PRO A 413 6.22 3.80 6.32
C PRO A 413 6.85 5.07 5.73
N ALA A 414 6.72 5.33 4.43
CA ALA A 414 7.50 6.36 3.72
C ALA A 414 6.66 7.40 2.95
N HIS A 415 5.41 7.65 3.36
CA HIS A 415 4.53 8.67 2.75
C HIS A 415 5.16 10.08 2.67
N SER A 416 6.14 10.42 3.51
CA SER A 416 6.83 11.72 3.47
C SER A 416 7.79 11.89 2.28
N GLN A 417 8.08 10.83 1.52
CA GLN A 417 9.06 10.86 0.43
C GLN A 417 8.45 10.83 -0.97
N ALA A 418 7.13 10.79 -1.10
CA ALA A 418 6.45 10.80 -2.41
C ALA A 418 6.87 11.97 -3.33
N PRO A 419 7.05 13.23 -2.86
CA PRO A 419 7.50 14.33 -3.71
C PRO A 419 8.90 14.10 -4.29
N HIS A 420 9.81 13.49 -3.51
CA HIS A 420 11.17 13.20 -3.98
C HIS A 420 11.17 12.11 -5.04
N ALA A 421 10.33 11.09 -4.90
CA ALA A 421 10.18 10.03 -5.90
C ALA A 421 9.67 10.58 -7.23
N ILE A 422 8.65 11.44 -7.18
CA ILE A 422 8.09 12.12 -8.35
C ILE A 422 9.16 13.02 -8.99
N PHE A 423 9.92 13.76 -8.19
CA PHE A 423 11.03 14.57 -8.69
C PHE A 423 12.08 13.72 -9.43
N CYS A 424 12.49 12.57 -8.87
CA CYS A 424 13.44 11.67 -9.51
C CYS A 424 12.90 11.14 -10.86
N LEU A 425 11.62 10.78 -10.91
CA LEU A 425 10.97 10.33 -12.14
C LEU A 425 10.92 11.45 -13.19
N VAL A 426 10.48 12.65 -12.81
CA VAL A 426 10.41 13.80 -13.72
C VAL A 426 11.79 14.19 -14.24
N LEU A 427 12.81 14.17 -13.37
CA LEU A 427 14.19 14.42 -13.77
C LEU A 427 14.69 13.37 -14.76
N MET A 428 14.44 12.08 -14.50
CA MET A 428 14.78 11.00 -15.42
C MET A 428 14.20 11.26 -16.82
N VAL A 429 12.92 11.57 -16.88
CA VAL A 429 12.21 11.84 -18.14
C VAL A 429 12.78 13.07 -18.83
N ALA A 430 13.03 14.16 -18.09
CA ALA A 430 13.63 15.36 -18.66
C ALA A 430 15.01 15.08 -19.30
N LEU A 431 15.85 14.29 -18.64
CA LEU A 431 17.16 13.91 -19.17
C LEU A 431 17.07 12.99 -20.40
N MET A 432 16.07 12.10 -20.45
CA MET A 432 15.82 11.24 -21.60
C MET A 432 15.27 12.02 -22.81
N LEU A 433 14.66 13.18 -22.60
CA LEU A 433 14.11 14.01 -23.67
C LEU A 433 15.13 14.95 -24.31
N THR A 434 16.21 15.27 -23.60
CA THR A 434 17.22 16.18 -24.11
C THR A 434 18.11 15.57 -25.19
N ASP A 435 18.05 14.26 -25.44
CA ASP A 435 18.90 13.47 -26.37
C ASP A 435 20.43 13.63 -26.17
N GLU A 436 20.89 14.54 -25.29
CA GLU A 436 22.30 14.77 -24.95
C GLU A 436 22.89 13.65 -24.10
N ILE A 437 22.05 12.93 -23.34
CA ILE A 437 22.47 11.87 -22.41
C ILE A 437 21.85 10.54 -22.86
N PRO A 438 22.62 9.45 -22.99
CA PRO A 438 22.06 8.14 -23.28
C PRO A 438 21.01 7.72 -22.25
N ASN A 439 19.86 7.22 -22.69
CA ASN A 439 18.74 6.80 -21.83
C ASN A 439 19.15 5.92 -20.62
N PRO A 440 20.05 4.92 -20.76
CA PRO A 440 20.48 4.11 -19.62
C PRO A 440 21.21 4.94 -18.55
N VAL A 441 21.98 5.95 -18.95
CA VAL A 441 22.71 6.83 -18.03
C VAL A 441 21.73 7.75 -17.29
N ALA A 442 20.76 8.33 -18.00
CA ALA A 442 19.68 9.11 -17.38
C ALA A 442 18.92 8.30 -16.32
N ALA A 443 18.62 7.03 -16.62
CA ALA A 443 17.96 6.12 -15.68
C ALA A 443 18.83 5.80 -14.45
N ILE A 444 20.14 5.56 -14.63
CA ILE A 444 21.08 5.33 -13.51
C ILE A 444 21.16 6.56 -12.60
N ILE A 445 21.23 7.77 -13.15
CA ILE A 445 21.25 9.02 -12.36
C ILE A 445 20.00 9.10 -11.47
N ALA A 446 18.83 8.83 -12.05
CA ALA A 446 17.58 8.81 -11.30
C ALA A 446 17.55 7.70 -10.23
N CYS A 447 18.07 6.51 -10.53
CA CYS A 447 18.19 5.42 -9.56
C CYS A 447 19.09 5.79 -8.38
N LEU A 448 20.21 6.47 -8.62
CA LEU A 448 21.13 6.91 -7.57
C LEU A 448 20.48 7.96 -6.66
N LEU A 449 19.75 8.92 -7.24
CA LEU A 449 19.01 9.93 -6.49
C LEU A 449 17.88 9.32 -5.66
N MET A 450 17.12 8.39 -6.26
CA MET A 450 16.10 7.64 -5.55
C MET A 450 16.71 6.77 -4.44
N GLY A 451 17.85 6.12 -4.70
CA GLY A 451 18.61 5.32 -3.75
C GLY A 451 19.12 6.12 -2.55
N ASN A 452 19.58 7.36 -2.75
CA ASN A 452 20.00 8.23 -1.65
C ASN A 452 18.82 8.56 -0.71
N SER A 453 17.64 8.79 -1.29
CA SER A 453 16.41 8.92 -0.50
C SER A 453 15.99 7.58 0.15
N ALA A 454 16.31 6.43 -0.47
CA ALA A 454 16.08 5.09 0.06
C ALA A 454 17.06 4.68 1.18
N VAL A 455 18.28 5.21 1.24
CA VAL A 455 19.17 5.10 2.41
C VAL A 455 18.56 5.82 3.62
N SER A 456 17.78 6.88 3.40
CA SER A 456 16.88 7.42 4.43
C SER A 456 15.65 6.53 4.71
N MET A 457 15.23 5.68 3.78
CA MET A 457 14.14 4.70 3.97
C MET A 457 14.57 3.43 4.70
N LEU A 458 15.83 3.00 4.62
CA LEU A 458 16.38 1.88 5.42
C LEU A 458 16.40 2.20 6.93
N LYS A 459 16.32 3.50 7.30
CA LYS A 459 16.07 3.94 8.68
C LYS A 459 14.58 3.93 9.07
N ALA A 460 13.67 3.68 8.13
CA ALA A 460 12.25 3.47 8.41
C ALA A 460 11.99 1.96 8.59
N PRO A 461 11.35 1.54 9.69
CA PRO A 461 11.21 0.13 10.00
C PRO A 461 10.32 -0.59 8.99
N ILE A 462 10.78 -1.80 8.66
CA ILE A 462 10.17 -2.82 7.79
C ILE A 462 8.69 -3.01 8.12
N ASN A 463 7.86 -3.23 7.10
CA ASN A 463 6.45 -3.60 7.28
C ASN A 463 6.35 -4.81 8.23
N PRO A 464 5.77 -4.62 9.44
CA PRO A 464 5.81 -5.62 10.49
C PRO A 464 4.89 -6.80 10.20
N PHE A 465 4.04 -6.78 9.18
CA PHE A 465 3.06 -7.84 8.90
C PHE A 465 3.52 -8.84 7.84
N THR A 466 4.17 -8.40 6.77
CA THR A 466 4.52 -9.31 5.66
C THR A 466 5.79 -10.10 5.91
N GLY A 467 6.72 -9.63 6.74
CA GLY A 467 7.98 -10.33 7.04
C GLY A 467 8.85 -10.66 5.81
N ARG A 468 8.45 -10.19 4.63
CA ARG A 468 9.10 -10.40 3.34
C ARG A 468 9.61 -9.05 2.87
N ALA A 469 10.88 -9.01 2.49
CA ALA A 469 11.26 -8.15 1.38
C ALA A 469 10.33 -8.56 0.23
N LEU A 470 9.48 -7.64 -0.24
CA LEU A 470 8.74 -7.84 -1.47
C LEU A 470 9.80 -8.00 -2.56
N PHE A 471 9.98 -9.24 -3.00
CA PHE A 471 10.75 -9.63 -4.18
C PHE A 471 9.87 -9.47 -5.43
#